data_AF-A0ABC9FNM8-F1
#
_entry.id   AF-A0ABC9FNM8-F1
#
_cell.length_a   1.000
_cell.length_b   1.000
_cell.length_c   1.000
_cell.angle_alpha   90.00
_cell.angle_beta   90.00
_cell.angle_gamma   90.00
#
_symmetry.space_group_name_H-M   'P 1'
#
loop_
_entity.id
_entity.type
_entity.pdbx_description
1 polymer ?
#
loop_
_entity_poly.entity_id
_entity_poly.type
_entity_poly.pdbx_seq_one_letter_code
_entity_poly.pdbx_strand_id
1 'polypeptide(L)'
;MMQPEPTTKCIRVSSLDAVSAVDRFSALPDGLIHTVLSFLPAPEVVRTCLLSRRWRSLWRSAPCINLDERDFGISIMIIRDGTLEEKWARFEDFATNLLLFHDNTSSLGEFRLSSRAYNQRHVDRWIRRGIEYCPSVLNIQILEHHRFKLPPVVGLNFHHLKMLCLHSVDLGSHFAGLLCSACPVMEDLKLGNCEFSGNSSQVITSRTLKKLELECCLNKTGYPLVITAPSLAYLCLCYGCYEAGISLCKMDSLVGAEIYVTEYETLSEQTERELLCSLYNVTSLKLMGFEVEVMLNDESDKFPVFPNMRTLDLHSCFLDEYELYDKLEALGSFLQSAPCLEKLILQYCMFYSFSDSEWEIERKSITLHRQYGKTFQCQKLKLIEVIYDHDHDHRLIELLWSLGRRLPEASIKLKKIKRFLT
;
A
#
# COMPACT_ATOMS: atom_id res chain seq x y z
N MET A 1 14.71 -75.39 -9.22
CA MET A 1 14.77 -74.04 -8.61
C MET A 1 13.74 -73.20 -9.32
N MET A 2 12.73 -72.56 -8.73
CA MET A 2 12.25 -72.40 -7.35
C MET A 2 10.73 -72.19 -7.47
N GLN A 3 9.94 -72.75 -6.56
CA GLN A 3 8.56 -72.31 -6.32
C GLN A 3 8.57 -70.97 -5.56
N PRO A 4 7.57 -70.10 -5.70
CA PRO A 4 7.44 -68.90 -4.88
C PRO A 4 6.89 -69.26 -3.49
N GLU A 5 7.57 -68.79 -2.45
CA GLU A 5 7.16 -68.89 -1.04
C GLU A 5 5.91 -68.07 -0.73
N PRO A 6 5.09 -68.49 0.25
CA PRO A 6 3.84 -67.81 0.60
C PRO A 6 4.09 -66.54 1.43
N THR A 7 3.30 -65.53 1.13
CA THR A 7 3.23 -64.24 1.84
C THR A 7 2.85 -64.40 3.32
N THR A 8 3.78 -64.04 4.20
CA THR A 8 3.52 -63.90 5.63
C THR A 8 2.54 -62.77 5.89
N LYS A 9 1.30 -63.13 6.23
CA LYS A 9 0.29 -62.23 6.79
C LYS A 9 0.84 -61.60 8.08
N CYS A 10 0.96 -60.28 8.11
CA CYS A 10 1.30 -59.57 9.34
C CYS A 10 0.14 -59.70 10.33
N ILE A 11 0.38 -60.45 11.40
CA ILE A 11 -0.55 -60.72 12.49
C ILE A 11 -0.75 -59.43 13.28
N ARG A 12 -2.03 -59.02 13.45
CA ARG A 12 -2.40 -57.96 14.38
C ARG A 12 -2.01 -58.38 15.79
N VAL A 13 -1.00 -57.73 16.36
CA VAL A 13 -0.75 -57.78 17.80
C VAL A 13 -1.72 -56.81 18.46
N SER A 14 -2.72 -57.36 19.15
CA SER A 14 -3.56 -56.65 20.10
C SER A 14 -2.78 -56.47 21.41
N SER A 15 -2.20 -55.28 21.61
CA SER A 15 -1.82 -54.82 22.95
C SER A 15 -2.85 -53.79 23.41
N LEU A 16 -3.64 -54.18 24.41
CA LEU A 16 -4.39 -53.23 25.23
C LEU A 16 -3.39 -52.27 25.91
N ASP A 17 -3.87 -51.04 26.18
CA ASP A 17 -3.18 -49.89 26.79
C ASP A 17 -2.39 -48.96 25.86
N ALA A 18 -2.94 -48.67 24.67
CA ALA A 18 -2.83 -47.33 24.14
C ALA A 18 -3.99 -46.51 24.70
N VAL A 19 -3.73 -45.61 25.66
CA VAL A 19 -4.61 -44.46 25.89
C VAL A 19 -4.78 -43.83 24.52
N SER A 20 -5.95 -43.99 23.89
CA SER A 20 -6.21 -43.40 22.60
C SER A 20 -5.92 -41.92 22.75
N ALA A 21 -4.86 -41.42 22.12
CA ALA A 21 -4.68 -39.99 21.99
C ALA A 21 -5.93 -39.52 21.26
N VAL A 22 -6.90 -39.00 22.01
CA VAL A 22 -8.18 -38.57 21.48
C VAL A 22 -7.81 -37.54 20.42
N ASP A 23 -8.19 -37.80 19.16
CA ASP A 23 -7.94 -36.88 18.06
C ASP A 23 -8.84 -35.66 18.27
N ARG A 24 -8.37 -34.73 19.11
CA ARG A 24 -9.08 -33.51 19.48
C ARG A 24 -9.26 -32.58 18.28
N PHE A 25 -8.43 -32.73 17.24
CA PHE A 25 -8.57 -31.98 15.99
C PHE A 25 -9.74 -32.50 15.15
N SER A 26 -9.99 -33.82 15.15
CA SER A 26 -11.19 -34.39 14.52
C SER A 26 -12.50 -34.03 15.24
N ALA A 27 -12.44 -33.54 16.47
CA ALA A 27 -13.61 -33.12 17.25
C ALA A 27 -14.00 -31.64 17.03
N LEU A 28 -13.16 -30.84 16.37
CA LEU A 28 -13.46 -29.43 16.09
C LEU A 28 -14.60 -29.30 15.07
N PRO A 29 -15.51 -28.32 15.18
CA PRO A 29 -16.47 -27.99 14.12
C PRO A 29 -15.78 -27.55 12.82
N ASP A 30 -16.39 -27.84 11.66
CA ASP A 30 -15.82 -27.48 10.35
C ASP A 30 -15.52 -25.97 10.23
N GLY A 31 -16.36 -25.12 10.82
CA GLY A 31 -16.15 -23.67 10.84
C GLY A 31 -14.82 -23.27 11.48
N LEU A 32 -14.45 -23.86 12.62
CA LEU A 32 -13.17 -23.58 13.27
C LEU A 32 -11.98 -24.13 12.47
N ILE A 33 -12.17 -25.28 11.83
CA ILE A 33 -11.15 -25.85 10.94
C ILE A 33 -10.93 -24.90 9.75
N HIS A 34 -11.99 -24.40 9.11
CA HIS A 34 -11.89 -23.43 8.03
C HIS A 34 -11.22 -22.12 8.49
N THR A 35 -11.49 -21.66 9.71
CA THR A 35 -10.75 -20.53 10.30
C THR A 35 -9.26 -20.84 10.41
N VAL A 36 -8.87 -22.00 10.91
CA VAL A 36 -7.45 -22.39 10.96
C VAL A 36 -6.85 -22.44 9.56
N LEU A 37 -7.51 -23.10 8.61
CA LEU A 37 -7.05 -23.21 7.22
C LEU A 37 -6.90 -21.85 6.53
N SER A 38 -7.72 -20.85 6.90
CA SER A 38 -7.66 -19.50 6.31
C SER A 38 -6.35 -18.76 6.57
N PHE A 39 -5.59 -19.16 7.59
CA PHE A 39 -4.30 -18.56 7.93
C PHE A 39 -3.10 -19.29 7.32
N LEU A 40 -3.31 -20.44 6.68
CA LEU A 40 -2.23 -21.30 6.21
C LEU A 40 -1.91 -21.06 4.72
N PRO A 41 -0.64 -21.16 4.31
CA PRO A 41 -0.27 -21.26 2.90
C PRO A 41 -0.92 -22.48 2.24
N ALA A 42 -1.22 -22.40 0.94
CA ALA A 42 -1.93 -23.47 0.23
C ALA A 42 -1.25 -24.86 0.34
N PRO A 43 0.09 -25.00 0.27
CA PRO A 43 0.75 -26.29 0.46
C PRO A 43 0.46 -26.91 1.83
N GLU A 44 0.38 -26.09 2.88
CA GLU A 44 0.07 -26.55 4.24
C GLU A 44 -1.40 -26.94 4.38
N VAL A 45 -2.31 -26.16 3.79
CA VAL A 45 -3.73 -26.48 3.71
C VAL A 45 -3.93 -27.87 3.11
N VAL A 46 -3.29 -28.17 1.97
CA VAL A 46 -3.38 -29.50 1.35
C VAL A 46 -2.73 -30.58 2.23
N ARG A 47 -1.59 -30.32 2.88
CA ARG A 47 -0.92 -31.28 3.78
C ARG A 47 -1.79 -31.70 4.97
N THR A 48 -2.74 -30.85 5.40
CA THR A 48 -3.68 -31.24 6.46
C THR A 48 -4.50 -32.48 6.12
N CYS A 49 -4.62 -32.86 4.84
CA CYS A 49 -5.26 -34.10 4.40
C CYS A 49 -4.64 -35.38 5.01
N LEU A 50 -3.40 -35.28 5.52
CA LEU A 50 -2.69 -36.38 6.17
C LEU A 50 -3.11 -36.55 7.65
N LEU A 51 -3.73 -35.55 8.26
CA LEU A 51 -4.10 -35.57 9.69
C LEU A 51 -5.22 -36.58 9.98
N SER A 52 -6.28 -36.58 9.18
CA SER A 52 -7.35 -37.58 9.28
C SER A 52 -8.20 -37.67 8.01
N ARG A 53 -9.08 -38.68 7.92
CA ARG A 53 -9.99 -38.85 6.78
C ARG A 53 -10.90 -37.62 6.55
N ARG A 54 -11.26 -36.90 7.61
CA ARG A 54 -12.12 -35.71 7.54
C ARG A 54 -11.41 -34.53 6.87
N TRP A 55 -10.13 -34.31 7.20
CA TRP A 55 -9.35 -33.21 6.61
C TRP A 55 -9.06 -33.39 5.12
N ARG A 56 -9.16 -34.62 4.59
CA ARG A 56 -9.01 -34.90 3.15
C ARG A 56 -10.04 -34.21 2.27
N SER A 57 -11.24 -33.93 2.79
CA SER A 57 -12.26 -33.17 2.05
C SER A 57 -12.23 -31.69 2.37
N LEU A 58 -11.86 -31.31 3.60
CA LEU A 58 -11.97 -29.92 4.07
C LEU A 58 -11.01 -28.94 3.39
N TRP A 59 -9.85 -29.39 2.93
CA TRP A 59 -8.94 -28.50 2.20
C TRP A 59 -9.54 -28.02 0.86
N ARG A 60 -10.43 -28.81 0.24
CA ARG A 60 -11.10 -28.43 -1.02
C ARG A 60 -12.12 -27.31 -0.83
N SER A 61 -12.69 -27.20 0.37
CA SER A 61 -13.61 -26.13 0.75
C SER A 61 -12.92 -25.04 1.59
N ALA A 62 -11.59 -24.94 1.53
CA ALA A 62 -10.86 -23.94 2.28
C ALA A 62 -11.30 -22.53 1.86
N PRO A 63 -11.58 -21.63 2.81
CA PRO A 63 -12.15 -20.30 2.51
C PRO A 63 -11.12 -19.34 1.90
N CYS A 64 -9.83 -19.64 2.01
CA CYS A 64 -8.75 -18.84 1.46
C CYS A 64 -7.80 -19.71 0.65
N ILE A 65 -7.33 -19.20 -0.48
CA ILE A 65 -6.29 -19.80 -1.28
C ILE A 65 -5.12 -18.82 -1.30
N ASN A 66 -3.99 -19.22 -0.73
CA ASN A 66 -2.75 -18.44 -0.75
C ASN A 66 -1.65 -19.22 -1.49
N LEU A 67 -1.41 -18.85 -2.74
CA LEU A 67 -0.39 -19.42 -3.61
C LEU A 67 0.81 -18.48 -3.66
N ASP A 68 1.94 -18.90 -3.10
CA ASP A 68 3.20 -18.15 -3.15
C ASP A 68 4.32 -19.04 -3.72
N GLU A 69 4.99 -18.57 -4.78
CA GLU A 69 6.12 -19.28 -5.36
C GLU A 69 7.26 -19.52 -4.35
N ARG A 70 7.38 -18.65 -3.32
CA ARG A 70 8.41 -18.75 -2.28
C ARG A 70 8.24 -20.00 -1.42
N ASP A 71 7.03 -20.51 -1.28
CA ASP A 71 6.74 -21.77 -0.56
C ASP A 71 7.37 -22.99 -1.26
N PHE A 72 7.76 -22.84 -2.53
CA PHE A 72 8.42 -23.85 -3.35
C PHE A 72 9.93 -23.62 -3.46
N GLY A 73 10.47 -22.68 -2.67
CA GLY A 73 11.89 -22.35 -2.66
C GLY A 73 12.36 -21.64 -3.93
N ILE A 74 11.43 -20.99 -4.63
CA ILE A 74 11.71 -20.11 -5.78
C ILE A 74 12.11 -18.75 -5.21
N SER A 75 13.36 -18.33 -5.48
CA SER A 75 13.93 -17.10 -4.95
C SER A 75 14.92 -16.49 -5.96
N ILE A 76 15.04 -15.16 -5.91
CA ILE A 76 15.85 -14.33 -6.80
C ILE A 76 17.34 -14.69 -6.78
N MET A 77 17.83 -15.27 -5.67
CA MET A 77 19.25 -15.58 -5.51
C MET A 77 19.69 -16.88 -6.22
N ILE A 78 18.75 -17.61 -6.85
CA ILE A 78 19.00 -18.96 -7.42
C ILE A 78 18.97 -18.96 -8.97
N ILE A 79 19.12 -17.81 -9.62
CA ILE A 79 18.98 -17.64 -11.10
C ILE A 79 20.04 -18.45 -11.92
N ARG A 80 20.98 -19.14 -11.29
CA ARG A 80 22.09 -19.85 -11.99
C ARG A 80 22.07 -21.38 -11.89
N ASP A 81 21.01 -22.00 -11.38
CA ASP A 81 20.99 -23.46 -11.19
C ASP A 81 19.80 -24.12 -11.89
N GLY A 82 20.02 -25.30 -12.49
CA GLY A 82 18.99 -26.10 -13.18
C GLY A 82 17.84 -26.53 -12.27
N THR A 83 17.97 -26.31 -10.97
CA THR A 83 16.93 -26.54 -9.95
C THR A 83 15.74 -25.58 -10.04
N LEU A 84 15.84 -24.45 -10.74
CA LEU A 84 14.74 -23.49 -10.85
C LEU A 84 13.57 -24.04 -11.69
N GLU A 85 13.86 -24.69 -12.82
CA GLU A 85 12.82 -25.27 -13.69
C GLU A 85 12.06 -26.38 -12.97
N GLU A 86 12.76 -27.23 -12.20
CA GLU A 86 12.15 -28.28 -11.40
C GLU A 86 11.26 -27.72 -10.29
N LYS A 87 11.73 -26.67 -9.58
CA LYS A 87 10.94 -25.99 -8.55
C LYS A 87 9.71 -25.32 -9.15
N TRP A 88 9.86 -24.67 -10.32
CA TRP A 88 8.75 -24.06 -11.04
C TRP A 88 7.74 -25.10 -11.49
N ALA A 89 8.18 -26.22 -12.07
CA ALA A 89 7.29 -27.31 -12.49
C ALA A 89 6.49 -27.87 -11.30
N ARG A 90 7.11 -27.99 -10.12
CA ARG A 90 6.40 -28.40 -8.89
C ARG A 90 5.36 -27.37 -8.44
N PHE A 91 5.70 -26.09 -8.48
CA PHE A 91 4.75 -25.02 -8.16
C PHE A 91 3.58 -25.01 -9.15
N GLU A 92 3.88 -25.15 -10.44
CA GLU A 92 2.88 -25.16 -11.50
C GLU A 92 1.91 -26.32 -11.37
N ASP A 93 2.42 -27.53 -11.19
CA ASP A 93 1.61 -28.73 -11.00
C ASP A 93 0.75 -28.59 -9.75
N PHE A 94 1.33 -28.12 -8.65
CA PHE A 94 0.59 -27.86 -7.42
C PHE A 94 -0.53 -26.83 -7.60
N ALA A 95 -0.23 -25.65 -8.14
CA ALA A 95 -1.20 -24.57 -8.32
C ALA A 95 -2.32 -24.99 -9.27
N THR A 96 -1.98 -25.67 -10.36
CA THR A 96 -2.97 -26.15 -11.33
C THR A 96 -3.89 -27.21 -10.72
N ASN A 97 -3.33 -28.19 -9.99
CA ASN A 97 -4.12 -29.22 -9.34
C ASN A 97 -4.98 -28.65 -8.20
N LEU A 98 -4.41 -27.77 -7.37
CA LEU A 98 -5.15 -27.10 -6.29
C LEU A 98 -6.39 -26.39 -6.84
N LEU A 99 -6.22 -25.58 -7.87
CA LEU A 99 -7.31 -24.81 -8.48
C LEU A 99 -8.27 -25.67 -9.32
N LEU A 100 -7.89 -26.89 -9.68
CA LEU A 100 -8.76 -27.84 -10.37
C LEU A 100 -9.67 -28.61 -9.39
N PHE A 101 -9.15 -28.91 -8.21
CA PHE A 101 -9.82 -29.76 -7.22
C PHE A 101 -10.46 -28.99 -6.05
N HIS A 102 -10.32 -27.67 -6.02
CA HIS A 102 -11.03 -26.81 -5.06
C HIS A 102 -12.53 -26.75 -5.39
N ASP A 103 -13.36 -26.74 -4.35
CA ASP A 103 -14.81 -26.80 -4.47
C ASP A 103 -15.37 -25.44 -4.90
N ASN A 104 -16.00 -25.40 -6.08
CA ASN A 104 -16.60 -24.18 -6.64
C ASN A 104 -18.00 -23.83 -6.10
N THR A 105 -18.46 -24.54 -5.06
CA THR A 105 -19.86 -24.45 -4.58
C THR A 105 -20.09 -23.27 -3.64
N SER A 106 -19.03 -22.71 -3.07
CA SER A 106 -19.06 -21.59 -2.14
C SER A 106 -18.18 -20.45 -2.62
N SER A 107 -18.62 -19.21 -2.41
CA SER A 107 -17.80 -18.02 -2.66
C SER A 107 -16.54 -18.06 -1.81
N LEU A 108 -15.39 -17.79 -2.42
CA LEU A 108 -14.11 -17.76 -1.73
C LEU A 108 -14.00 -16.49 -0.87
N GLY A 109 -13.40 -16.61 0.31
CA GLY A 109 -13.07 -15.46 1.15
C GLY A 109 -11.95 -14.65 0.51
N GLU A 110 -10.76 -15.25 0.37
CA GLU A 110 -9.57 -14.60 -0.18
C GLU A 110 -8.88 -15.48 -1.21
N PHE A 111 -8.52 -14.87 -2.34
CA PHE A 111 -7.61 -15.44 -3.33
C PHE A 111 -6.34 -14.60 -3.38
N ARG A 112 -5.20 -15.20 -3.06
CA ARG A 112 -3.88 -14.58 -3.13
C ARG A 112 -2.97 -15.40 -4.03
N LEU A 113 -2.35 -14.71 -5.00
CA LEU A 113 -1.36 -15.27 -5.89
C LEU A 113 -0.12 -14.37 -5.91
N SER A 114 1.01 -14.90 -5.44
CA SER A 114 2.33 -14.28 -5.51
C SER A 114 3.22 -15.15 -6.41
N SER A 115 3.51 -14.67 -7.62
CA SER A 115 4.24 -15.46 -8.62
C SER A 115 5.00 -14.55 -9.59
N ARG A 116 6.18 -14.97 -10.01
CA ARG A 116 6.81 -14.46 -11.22
C ARG A 116 5.99 -14.89 -12.42
N ALA A 117 5.96 -14.09 -13.46
CA ALA A 117 5.34 -14.47 -14.72
C ALA A 117 6.33 -15.25 -15.63
N TYR A 118 6.99 -16.30 -15.10
CA TYR A 118 7.94 -17.12 -15.89
C TYR A 118 7.25 -17.71 -17.13
N ASN A 119 5.99 -18.18 -16.95
CA ASN A 119 5.10 -18.52 -18.04
C ASN A 119 3.75 -17.80 -17.86
N GLN A 120 3.55 -16.74 -18.64
CA GLN A 120 2.33 -15.92 -18.59
C GLN A 120 1.04 -16.74 -18.74
N ARG A 121 1.04 -17.81 -19.55
CA ARG A 121 -0.17 -18.61 -19.78
C ARG A 121 -0.62 -19.38 -18.54
N HIS A 122 0.31 -19.78 -17.68
CA HIS A 122 0.00 -20.52 -16.45
C HIS A 122 -0.57 -19.57 -15.41
N VAL A 123 0.10 -18.42 -15.22
CA VAL A 123 -0.38 -17.35 -14.33
C VAL A 123 -1.75 -16.84 -14.77
N ASP A 124 -1.97 -16.58 -16.05
CA ASP A 124 -3.28 -16.19 -16.60
C ASP A 124 -4.37 -17.22 -16.28
N ARG A 125 -4.05 -18.52 -16.44
CA ARG A 125 -4.99 -19.60 -16.12
C ARG A 125 -5.33 -19.62 -14.63
N TRP A 126 -4.34 -19.46 -13.76
CA TRP A 126 -4.56 -19.45 -12.31
C TRP A 126 -5.36 -18.24 -11.86
N ILE A 127 -5.09 -17.06 -12.42
CA ILE A 127 -5.87 -15.85 -12.15
C ILE A 127 -7.33 -16.04 -12.59
N ARG A 128 -7.57 -16.54 -13.81
CA ARG A 128 -8.94 -16.80 -14.30
C ARG A 128 -9.68 -17.78 -13.38
N ARG A 129 -9.03 -18.88 -12.99
CA ARG A 129 -9.62 -19.85 -12.05
C ARG A 129 -9.86 -19.24 -10.68
N GLY A 130 -8.93 -18.47 -10.14
CA GLY A 130 -9.10 -17.75 -8.88
C GLY A 130 -10.32 -16.82 -8.89
N ILE A 131 -10.52 -16.13 -10.01
CA ILE A 131 -11.67 -15.24 -10.21
C ILE A 131 -13.00 -16.03 -10.32
N GLU A 132 -13.01 -17.20 -10.97
CA GLU A 132 -14.20 -18.06 -11.06
C GLU A 132 -14.76 -18.44 -9.69
N TYR A 133 -13.93 -18.48 -8.64
CA TYR A 133 -14.35 -18.73 -7.26
C TYR A 133 -15.00 -17.51 -6.56
N CYS A 134 -15.18 -16.40 -7.27
CA CYS A 134 -15.84 -15.18 -6.79
C CYS A 134 -15.32 -14.68 -5.42
N PRO A 135 -14.02 -14.40 -5.28
CA PRO A 135 -13.42 -14.04 -4.00
C PRO A 135 -13.91 -12.70 -3.47
N SER A 136 -13.99 -12.55 -2.15
CA SER A 136 -14.25 -11.25 -1.51
C SER A 136 -13.02 -10.35 -1.45
N VAL A 137 -11.83 -10.96 -1.45
CA VAL A 137 -10.53 -10.30 -1.53
C VAL A 137 -9.72 -10.95 -2.64
N LEU A 138 -9.31 -10.17 -3.63
CA LEU A 138 -8.46 -10.62 -4.73
C LEU A 138 -7.10 -9.92 -4.63
N ASN A 139 -6.04 -10.68 -4.36
CA ASN A 139 -4.68 -10.18 -4.28
C ASN A 139 -3.79 -10.87 -5.33
N ILE A 140 -3.29 -10.10 -6.28
CA ILE A 140 -2.40 -10.59 -7.35
C ILE A 140 -1.11 -9.80 -7.25
N GLN A 141 -0.03 -10.49 -6.90
CA GLN A 141 1.31 -9.94 -6.82
C GLN A 141 2.20 -10.63 -7.85
N ILE A 142 2.56 -9.89 -8.90
CA ILE A 142 3.51 -10.35 -9.88
C ILE A 142 4.91 -9.96 -9.42
N LEU A 143 5.83 -10.90 -9.37
CA LEU A 143 7.20 -10.64 -8.96
C LEU A 143 8.07 -10.43 -10.21
N GLU A 144 8.87 -9.36 -10.23
CA GLU A 144 9.94 -9.12 -11.22
C GLU A 144 9.52 -9.04 -12.71
N HIS A 145 8.23 -8.86 -13.00
CA HIS A 145 7.76 -8.76 -14.38
C HIS A 145 7.00 -7.46 -14.64
N HIS A 146 7.71 -6.46 -15.16
CA HIS A 146 7.22 -5.09 -15.32
C HIS A 146 6.10 -4.90 -16.37
N ARG A 147 5.73 -5.92 -17.14
CA ARG A 147 4.73 -5.81 -18.22
C ARG A 147 3.66 -6.90 -18.21
N PHE A 148 3.37 -7.47 -17.04
CA PHE A 148 2.32 -8.47 -16.96
C PHE A 148 0.96 -7.80 -17.13
N LYS A 149 0.25 -8.10 -18.22
CA LYS A 149 -1.11 -7.64 -18.46
C LYS A 149 -2.09 -8.61 -17.82
N LEU A 150 -3.06 -8.07 -17.09
CA LEU A 150 -4.17 -8.88 -16.60
C LEU A 150 -4.89 -9.58 -17.76
N PRO A 151 -5.26 -10.86 -17.61
CA PRO A 151 -6.04 -11.54 -18.62
C PRO A 151 -7.38 -10.81 -18.80
N PRO A 152 -7.90 -10.70 -20.04
CA PRO A 152 -9.18 -10.03 -20.27
C PRO A 152 -10.29 -10.77 -19.53
N VAL A 153 -10.95 -10.04 -18.64
CA VAL A 153 -12.02 -10.51 -17.76
C VAL A 153 -13.35 -10.13 -18.41
N VAL A 154 -13.68 -10.74 -19.55
CA VAL A 154 -14.93 -10.46 -20.26
C VAL A 154 -16.07 -11.29 -19.65
N GLY A 155 -17.11 -10.63 -19.15
CA GLY A 155 -18.35 -11.28 -18.68
C GLY A 155 -18.34 -11.76 -17.23
N LEU A 156 -17.35 -11.39 -16.42
CA LEU A 156 -17.33 -11.71 -14.99
C LEU A 156 -18.00 -10.59 -14.19
N ASN A 157 -18.73 -10.99 -13.15
CA ASN A 157 -19.42 -10.06 -12.25
C ASN A 157 -18.91 -10.33 -10.83
N PHE A 158 -18.01 -9.48 -10.34
CA PHE A 158 -17.42 -9.57 -9.03
C PHE A 158 -18.39 -9.06 -7.96
N HIS A 159 -19.52 -9.76 -7.79
CA HIS A 159 -20.59 -9.37 -6.87
C HIS A 159 -20.21 -9.37 -5.39
N HIS A 160 -19.12 -10.05 -5.04
CA HIS A 160 -18.65 -10.19 -3.66
C HIS A 160 -17.31 -9.49 -3.39
N LEU A 161 -16.63 -9.00 -4.43
CA LEU A 161 -15.29 -8.44 -4.31
C LEU A 161 -15.32 -7.09 -3.62
N LYS A 162 -14.85 -7.06 -2.38
CA LYS A 162 -14.73 -5.86 -1.56
C LYS A 162 -13.36 -5.20 -1.69
N MET A 163 -12.31 -6.01 -1.90
CA MET A 163 -10.94 -5.54 -1.96
C MET A 163 -10.20 -6.12 -3.18
N LEU A 164 -9.62 -5.24 -3.99
CA LEU A 164 -8.74 -5.59 -5.10
C LEU A 164 -7.33 -5.06 -4.81
N CYS A 165 -6.35 -5.96 -4.75
CA CYS A 165 -4.94 -5.63 -4.60
C CYS A 165 -4.16 -6.17 -5.79
N LEU A 166 -3.52 -5.28 -6.55
CA LEU A 166 -2.68 -5.61 -7.69
C LEU A 166 -1.28 -5.06 -7.46
N HIS A 167 -0.26 -5.88 -7.71
CA HIS A 167 1.12 -5.46 -7.58
C HIS A 167 1.95 -5.87 -8.80
N SER A 168 2.70 -4.91 -9.37
CA SER A 168 3.54 -5.07 -10.57
C SER A 168 2.78 -5.53 -11.81
N VAL A 169 1.63 -4.91 -12.06
CA VAL A 169 0.74 -5.22 -13.19
C VAL A 169 0.66 -4.02 -14.16
N ASP A 170 0.65 -4.32 -15.45
CA ASP A 170 0.34 -3.38 -16.53
C ASP A 170 -1.18 -3.21 -16.66
N LEU A 171 -1.65 -2.04 -16.24
CA LEU A 171 -3.03 -1.58 -16.29
C LEU A 171 -3.27 -0.88 -17.63
N GLY A 172 -3.56 -1.69 -18.65
CA GLY A 172 -3.93 -1.19 -19.98
C GLY A 172 -5.30 -0.50 -20.00
N SER A 173 -5.72 -0.03 -21.18
CA SER A 173 -6.98 0.73 -21.39
C SER A 173 -8.28 0.03 -20.96
N HIS A 174 -8.27 -1.29 -20.77
CA HIS A 174 -9.44 -2.05 -20.33
C HIS A 174 -9.67 -2.01 -18.81
N PHE A 175 -8.68 -1.56 -18.02
CA PHE A 175 -8.77 -1.56 -16.56
C PHE A 175 -9.89 -0.63 -16.04
N ALA A 176 -10.06 0.54 -16.65
CA ALA A 176 -11.16 1.46 -16.32
C ALA A 176 -12.54 0.79 -16.49
N GLY A 177 -12.71 0.06 -17.59
CA GLY A 177 -13.93 -0.70 -17.88
C GLY A 177 -14.16 -1.84 -16.89
N LEU A 178 -13.09 -2.53 -16.47
CA LEU A 178 -13.13 -3.57 -15.44
C LEU A 178 -13.70 -3.01 -14.12
N LEU A 179 -13.15 -1.90 -13.63
CA LEU A 179 -13.61 -1.29 -12.38
C LEU A 179 -15.08 -0.85 -12.45
N CYS A 180 -15.50 -0.26 -13.56
CA CYS A 180 -16.86 0.27 -13.72
C CYS A 180 -17.92 -0.82 -13.87
N SER A 181 -17.61 -1.89 -14.61
CA SER A 181 -18.61 -2.89 -15.01
C SER A 181 -18.57 -4.17 -14.20
N ALA A 182 -17.38 -4.56 -13.73
CA ALA A 182 -17.19 -5.87 -13.11
C ALA A 182 -17.21 -5.81 -11.58
N CYS A 183 -16.99 -4.66 -10.94
CA CYS A 183 -16.79 -4.54 -9.49
C CYS A 183 -17.86 -3.67 -8.79
N PRO A 184 -19.13 -4.12 -8.67
CA PRO A 184 -20.24 -3.29 -8.18
C PRO A 184 -20.23 -2.97 -6.68
N VAL A 185 -19.46 -3.70 -5.87
CA VAL A 185 -19.44 -3.58 -4.39
C VAL A 185 -18.04 -3.31 -3.82
N MET A 186 -17.07 -2.99 -4.67
CA MET A 186 -15.68 -2.83 -4.26
C MET A 186 -15.51 -1.56 -3.41
N GLU A 187 -14.93 -1.71 -2.23
CA GLU A 187 -14.70 -0.64 -1.27
C GLU A 187 -13.22 -0.24 -1.19
N ASP A 188 -12.29 -1.19 -1.39
CA ASP A 188 -10.85 -0.97 -1.26
C ASP A 188 -10.11 -1.36 -2.55
N LEU A 189 -9.29 -0.43 -3.06
CA LEU A 189 -8.41 -0.66 -4.21
C LEU A 189 -6.97 -0.30 -3.82
N LYS A 190 -6.06 -1.27 -3.93
CA LYS A 190 -4.62 -1.08 -3.72
C LYS A 190 -3.85 -1.46 -4.98
N LEU A 191 -3.11 -0.52 -5.54
CA LEU A 191 -2.24 -0.71 -6.69
C LEU A 191 -0.81 -0.43 -6.25
N GLY A 192 0.10 -1.40 -6.42
CA GLY A 192 1.50 -1.28 -6.05
C GLY A 192 2.42 -1.56 -7.24
N ASN A 193 3.44 -0.74 -7.51
CA ASN A 193 4.36 -0.95 -8.63
C ASN A 193 3.67 -1.14 -9.99
N CYS A 194 2.45 -0.61 -10.17
CA CYS A 194 1.65 -0.80 -11.40
C CYS A 194 1.98 0.26 -12.47
N GLU A 195 1.93 -0.14 -13.74
CA GLU A 195 2.12 0.77 -14.88
C GLU A 195 0.79 1.00 -15.60
N PHE A 196 0.36 2.25 -15.71
CA PHE A 196 -0.77 2.64 -16.52
C PHE A 196 -0.31 2.82 -17.98
N SER A 197 -0.65 1.87 -18.83
CA SER A 197 -0.25 1.87 -20.24
C SER A 197 -1.42 2.17 -21.19
N GLY A 198 -1.09 2.74 -22.35
CA GLY A 198 -2.05 3.00 -23.42
C GLY A 198 -1.88 4.38 -24.05
N ASN A 199 -2.67 4.63 -25.09
CA ASN A 199 -2.61 5.86 -25.88
C ASN A 199 -3.78 6.81 -25.54
N SER A 200 -4.34 6.69 -24.34
CA SER A 200 -5.53 7.44 -23.90
C SER A 200 -5.44 7.78 -22.41
N SER A 201 -6.21 8.79 -22.00
CA SER A 201 -6.37 9.13 -20.58
C SER A 201 -6.87 7.93 -19.78
N GLN A 202 -6.22 7.71 -18.64
CA GLN A 202 -6.49 6.60 -17.74
C GLN A 202 -7.43 7.11 -16.66
N VAL A 203 -8.50 6.36 -16.42
CA VAL A 203 -9.57 6.80 -15.52
C VAL A 203 -9.88 5.72 -14.50
N ILE A 204 -9.84 6.08 -13.22
CA ILE A 204 -10.33 5.25 -12.12
C ILE A 204 -11.70 5.79 -11.73
N THR A 205 -12.77 5.11 -12.16
CA THR A 205 -14.14 5.47 -11.81
C THR A 205 -14.78 4.39 -10.96
N SER A 206 -15.31 4.75 -9.79
CA SER A 206 -16.10 3.85 -8.95
C SER A 206 -17.04 4.62 -8.03
N ARG A 207 -18.26 4.12 -7.82
CA ARG A 207 -19.25 4.75 -6.92
C ARG A 207 -19.20 4.19 -5.49
N THR A 208 -18.59 3.03 -5.28
CA THR A 208 -18.56 2.32 -4.00
C THR A 208 -17.21 2.39 -3.30
N LEU A 209 -16.16 2.78 -4.02
CA LEU A 209 -14.80 2.84 -3.51
C LEU A 209 -14.70 3.84 -2.35
N LYS A 210 -14.22 3.36 -1.20
CA LYS A 210 -13.99 4.13 0.04
C LYS A 210 -12.50 4.36 0.30
N LYS A 211 -11.63 3.43 -0.13
CA LYS A 211 -10.18 3.52 0.07
C LYS A 211 -9.42 3.28 -1.23
N LEU A 212 -8.51 4.19 -1.57
CA LEU A 212 -7.63 4.07 -2.73
C LEU A 212 -6.18 4.24 -2.29
N GLU A 213 -5.35 3.25 -2.58
CA GLU A 213 -3.91 3.30 -2.39
C GLU A 213 -3.19 3.09 -3.73
N LEU A 214 -2.39 4.06 -4.15
CA LEU A 214 -1.47 3.95 -5.27
C LEU A 214 -0.04 4.05 -4.71
N GLU A 215 0.72 2.98 -4.83
CA GLU A 215 2.08 2.86 -4.29
C GLU A 215 3.04 2.57 -5.44
N CYS A 216 4.05 3.40 -5.65
CA CYS A 216 5.05 3.23 -6.71
C CYS A 216 4.47 3.02 -8.12
N CYS A 217 3.34 3.64 -8.43
CA CYS A 217 2.67 3.50 -9.71
C CYS A 217 3.22 4.49 -10.76
N LEU A 218 3.21 4.08 -12.03
CA LEU A 218 3.74 4.86 -13.15
C LEU A 218 2.64 5.17 -14.17
N ASN A 219 2.52 6.41 -14.64
CA ASN A 219 1.69 6.81 -15.76
C ASN A 219 2.51 7.59 -16.80
N LYS A 220 2.85 6.89 -17.89
CA LYS A 220 3.66 7.41 -19.02
C LYS A 220 2.83 7.65 -20.27
N THR A 221 1.51 7.80 -20.13
CA THR A 221 0.60 7.96 -21.27
C THR A 221 0.63 9.37 -21.87
N GLY A 222 1.33 10.32 -21.23
CA GLY A 222 1.26 11.74 -21.56
C GLY A 222 -0.06 12.42 -21.20
N TYR A 223 -1.00 11.70 -20.56
CA TYR A 223 -2.30 12.20 -20.11
C TYR A 223 -2.44 12.06 -18.58
N PRO A 224 -3.15 12.99 -17.91
CA PRO A 224 -3.37 12.90 -16.47
C PRO A 224 -4.15 11.65 -16.10
N LEU A 225 -3.83 11.09 -14.93
CA LEU A 225 -4.65 10.05 -14.30
C LEU A 225 -5.87 10.71 -13.67
N VAL A 226 -7.05 10.40 -14.18
CA VAL A 226 -8.31 10.98 -13.67
C VAL A 226 -8.94 10.03 -12.66
N ILE A 227 -9.18 10.52 -11.44
CA ILE A 227 -9.82 9.74 -10.38
C ILE A 227 -11.22 10.32 -10.12
N THR A 228 -12.23 9.48 -10.31
CA THR A 228 -13.65 9.81 -10.14
C THR A 228 -14.31 8.83 -9.17
N ALA A 229 -14.15 9.08 -7.88
CA ALA A 229 -14.70 8.25 -6.81
C ALA A 229 -15.43 9.10 -5.74
N PRO A 230 -16.73 9.39 -5.90
CA PRO A 230 -17.46 10.32 -5.02
C PRO A 230 -17.59 9.84 -3.56
N SER A 231 -17.54 8.53 -3.33
CA SER A 231 -17.64 7.91 -2.00
C SER A 231 -16.28 7.69 -1.32
N LEU A 232 -15.18 8.16 -1.94
CA LEU A 232 -13.84 7.94 -1.44
C LEU A 232 -13.64 8.70 -0.13
N ALA A 233 -13.29 7.96 0.93
CA ALA A 233 -13.04 8.50 2.27
C ALA A 233 -11.53 8.65 2.55
N TYR A 234 -10.70 7.82 1.92
CA TYR A 234 -9.25 7.81 2.12
C TYR A 234 -8.50 7.63 0.80
N LEU A 235 -7.50 8.50 0.58
CA LEU A 235 -6.59 8.46 -0.57
C LEU A 235 -5.14 8.38 -0.09
N CYS A 236 -4.37 7.47 -0.67
CA CYS A 236 -2.94 7.35 -0.43
C CYS A 236 -2.21 7.30 -1.77
N LEU A 237 -1.30 8.24 -2.00
CA LEU A 237 -0.47 8.34 -3.19
C LEU A 237 0.99 8.32 -2.76
N CYS A 238 1.68 7.20 -2.93
CA CYS A 238 3.06 7.01 -2.50
C CYS A 238 4.02 6.83 -3.68
N TYR A 239 5.07 7.66 -3.75
CA TYR A 239 6.30 7.38 -4.51
C TYR A 239 6.08 6.99 -5.98
N GLY A 240 5.18 7.69 -6.69
CA GLY A 240 4.82 7.35 -8.08
C GLY A 240 5.11 8.47 -9.09
N CYS A 241 5.30 8.08 -10.35
CA CYS A 241 5.59 9.00 -11.45
C CYS A 241 4.37 9.16 -12.36
N TYR A 242 3.87 10.39 -12.46
CA TYR A 242 2.72 10.73 -13.31
C TYR A 242 3.11 11.90 -14.23
N GLU A 243 3.60 11.61 -15.43
CA GLU A 243 4.21 12.62 -16.32
C GLU A 243 3.29 13.81 -16.63
N ALA A 244 1.98 13.56 -16.71
CA ALA A 244 0.95 14.58 -16.96
C ALA A 244 0.07 14.83 -15.72
N GLY A 245 0.48 14.35 -14.55
CA GLY A 245 -0.18 14.59 -13.27
C GLY A 245 -1.39 13.72 -12.95
N ILE A 246 -2.06 14.10 -11.86
CA ILE A 246 -3.25 13.44 -11.33
C ILE A 246 -4.37 14.48 -11.21
N SER A 247 -5.52 14.18 -11.82
CA SER A 247 -6.71 15.01 -11.72
C SER A 247 -7.75 14.32 -10.84
N LEU A 248 -8.00 14.92 -9.68
CA LEU A 248 -9.03 14.47 -8.75
C LEU A 248 -10.34 15.20 -9.08
N CYS A 249 -11.37 14.45 -9.49
CA CYS A 249 -12.73 15.00 -9.61
C CYS A 249 -13.27 15.37 -8.22
N LYS A 250 -14.38 16.13 -8.17
CA LYS A 250 -15.01 16.55 -6.91
C LYS A 250 -15.28 15.35 -5.98
N MET A 251 -14.53 15.26 -4.88
CA MET A 251 -14.61 14.19 -3.87
C MET A 251 -15.06 14.73 -2.51
N ASP A 252 -16.36 15.02 -2.40
CA ASP A 252 -16.95 15.61 -1.20
C ASP A 252 -16.88 14.69 0.04
N SER A 253 -16.64 13.39 -0.16
CA SER A 253 -16.53 12.40 0.93
C SER A 253 -15.12 12.23 1.47
N LEU A 254 -14.10 12.86 0.88
CA LEU A 254 -12.70 12.61 1.22
C LEU A 254 -12.36 13.18 2.61
N VAL A 255 -12.04 12.29 3.55
CA VAL A 255 -11.76 12.63 4.95
C VAL A 255 -10.26 12.71 5.20
N GLY A 256 -9.49 11.77 4.63
CA GLY A 256 -8.04 11.66 4.84
C GLY A 256 -7.28 11.50 3.53
N ALA A 257 -6.13 12.15 3.42
CA ALA A 257 -5.21 11.97 2.31
C ALA A 257 -3.76 11.85 2.79
N GLU A 258 -3.00 10.94 2.20
CA GLU A 258 -1.56 10.82 2.39
C GLU A 258 -0.85 10.89 1.03
N ILE A 259 0.05 11.86 0.86
CA ILE A 259 0.75 12.14 -0.39
C ILE A 259 2.25 12.10 -0.12
N TYR A 260 2.97 11.24 -0.84
CA TYR A 260 4.41 11.08 -0.71
C TYR A 260 5.07 11.37 -2.05
N VAL A 261 5.83 12.47 -2.08
CA VAL A 261 6.68 12.90 -3.19
C VAL A 261 8.09 12.35 -2.96
N THR A 262 8.78 12.04 -4.05
CA THR A 262 10.10 11.41 -4.04
C THR A 262 11.05 12.28 -4.87
N GLU A 263 12.27 12.55 -4.38
CA GLU A 263 13.25 13.50 -4.97
C GLU A 263 13.65 13.18 -6.43
N TYR A 264 13.33 12.00 -6.95
CA TYR A 264 13.79 11.52 -8.25
C TYR A 264 12.69 11.39 -9.32
N GLU A 265 11.42 11.72 -9.02
CA GLU A 265 10.31 11.53 -9.96
C GLU A 265 9.53 12.82 -10.22
N THR A 266 9.42 13.14 -11.52
CA THR A 266 9.11 14.44 -12.12
C THR A 266 7.61 14.80 -12.10
N LEU A 267 7.03 15.07 -10.93
CA LEU A 267 5.86 15.96 -10.92
C LEU A 267 6.38 17.38 -11.09
N SER A 268 5.81 18.16 -12.02
CA SER A 268 6.09 19.60 -12.03
C SER A 268 5.50 20.21 -10.76
N GLU A 269 6.13 21.24 -10.20
CA GLU A 269 5.61 21.98 -9.04
C GLU A 269 4.13 22.41 -9.24
N GLN A 270 3.79 22.78 -10.47
CA GLN A 270 2.43 23.11 -10.86
C GLN A 270 1.44 21.95 -10.65
N THR A 271 1.86 20.73 -10.99
CA THR A 271 1.04 19.53 -10.82
C THR A 271 0.85 19.19 -9.35
N GLU A 272 1.88 19.38 -8.53
CA GLU A 272 1.77 19.20 -7.08
C GLU A 272 0.80 20.20 -6.45
N ARG A 273 0.86 21.46 -6.89
CA ARG A 273 -0.09 22.50 -6.47
C ARG A 273 -1.51 22.18 -6.90
N GLU A 274 -1.72 21.73 -8.13
CA GLU A 274 -3.03 21.31 -8.63
C GLU A 274 -3.61 20.14 -7.81
N LEU A 275 -2.75 19.18 -7.46
CA LEU A 275 -3.11 18.08 -6.59
C LEU A 275 -3.52 18.59 -5.19
N LEU A 276 -2.74 19.48 -4.57
CA LEU A 276 -3.08 20.08 -3.27
C LEU A 276 -4.39 20.86 -3.34
N CYS A 277 -4.63 21.63 -4.41
CA CYS A 277 -5.89 22.34 -4.64
C CYS A 277 -7.10 21.42 -4.68
N SER A 278 -6.94 20.20 -5.19
CA SER A 278 -8.02 19.23 -5.25
C SER A 278 -8.34 18.53 -3.91
N LEU A 279 -7.46 18.65 -2.92
CA LEU A 279 -7.60 18.07 -1.57
C LEU A 279 -8.26 19.03 -0.56
N TYR A 280 -8.88 20.13 -1.02
CA TYR A 280 -9.42 21.19 -0.16
C TYR A 280 -10.38 20.71 0.96
N ASN A 281 -11.09 19.59 0.78
CA ASN A 281 -12.11 19.14 1.71
C ASN A 281 -11.60 18.22 2.85
N VAL A 282 -10.32 17.82 2.82
CA VAL A 282 -9.79 16.83 3.78
C VAL A 282 -9.76 17.35 5.22
N THR A 283 -9.92 16.43 6.16
CA THR A 283 -9.79 16.70 7.61
C THR A 283 -8.41 16.34 8.16
N SER A 284 -7.75 15.36 7.56
CA SER A 284 -6.41 14.91 7.89
C SER A 284 -5.57 14.83 6.62
N LEU A 285 -4.47 15.57 6.58
CA LEU A 285 -3.55 15.58 5.45
C LEU A 285 -2.16 15.20 5.93
N LYS A 286 -1.58 14.18 5.30
CA LYS A 286 -0.18 13.82 5.49
C LYS A 286 0.59 14.06 4.19
N LEU A 287 1.66 14.84 4.27
CA LEU A 287 2.52 15.16 3.14
C LEU A 287 3.94 14.68 3.46
N MET A 288 4.58 14.03 2.49
CA MET A 288 5.98 13.62 2.61
C MET A 288 6.80 14.09 1.43
N GLY A 289 7.98 14.65 1.69
CA GLY A 289 8.94 15.04 0.64
C GLY A 289 8.66 16.35 -0.10
N PHE A 290 7.71 17.16 0.37
CA PHE A 290 7.40 18.46 -0.27
C PHE A 290 8.46 19.54 0.03
N GLU A 291 8.82 20.32 -0.99
CA GLU A 291 9.80 21.41 -0.96
C GLU A 291 9.17 22.80 -0.75
N VAL A 292 10.00 23.81 -0.46
CA VAL A 292 9.57 25.20 -0.20
C VAL A 292 8.91 25.84 -1.43
N GLU A 293 9.46 25.61 -2.63
CA GLU A 293 8.99 26.24 -3.87
C GLU A 293 7.53 25.92 -4.19
N VAL A 294 7.04 24.73 -3.85
CA VAL A 294 5.63 24.31 -4.03
C VAL A 294 4.67 25.09 -3.12
N MET A 295 5.20 25.73 -2.07
CA MET A 295 4.42 26.31 -0.97
C MET A 295 4.46 27.84 -0.90
N LEU A 296 5.43 28.48 -1.55
CA LEU A 296 5.52 29.93 -1.61
C LEU A 296 4.47 30.48 -2.59
N ASN A 297 3.73 31.52 -2.21
CA ASN A 297 2.86 32.20 -3.16
C ASN A 297 3.74 33.06 -4.05
N ASP A 298 3.91 32.68 -5.31
CA ASP A 298 4.28 33.67 -6.31
C ASP A 298 3.04 34.54 -6.60
N GLU A 299 3.26 35.83 -6.89
CA GLU A 299 2.25 36.91 -6.84
C GLU A 299 0.97 36.70 -7.71
N SER A 300 0.88 35.63 -8.51
CA SER A 300 -0.28 35.33 -9.38
C SER A 300 -1.20 34.19 -8.91
N ASP A 301 -0.75 33.24 -8.09
CA ASP A 301 -1.55 32.04 -7.74
C ASP A 301 -1.69 31.86 -6.23
N LYS A 302 -2.95 31.86 -5.75
CA LYS A 302 -3.26 31.70 -4.32
C LYS A 302 -3.07 30.25 -3.89
N PHE A 303 -2.25 30.02 -2.86
CA PHE A 303 -2.13 28.74 -2.16
C PHE A 303 -3.51 28.17 -1.79
N PRO A 304 -3.74 26.85 -1.93
CA PRO A 304 -5.02 26.24 -1.64
C PRO A 304 -5.48 26.47 -0.21
N VAL A 305 -6.79 26.62 -0.02
CA VAL A 305 -7.42 26.79 1.30
C VAL A 305 -8.07 25.48 1.72
N PHE A 306 -7.80 25.05 2.95
CA PHE A 306 -8.28 23.82 3.56
C PHE A 306 -9.24 24.13 4.72
N PRO A 307 -10.51 24.47 4.43
CA PRO A 307 -11.46 24.94 5.45
C PRO A 307 -11.75 23.92 6.57
N ASN A 308 -11.65 22.63 6.26
CA ASN A 308 -12.04 21.53 7.15
C ASN A 308 -10.86 20.80 7.81
N MET A 309 -9.63 21.17 7.45
CA MET A 309 -8.43 20.47 7.93
C MET A 309 -8.23 20.68 9.43
N ARG A 310 -8.07 19.57 10.15
CA ARG A 310 -7.82 19.52 11.61
C ARG A 310 -6.45 18.98 11.95
N THR A 311 -5.93 18.06 11.13
CA THR A 311 -4.60 17.48 11.31
C THR A 311 -3.77 17.68 10.05
N LEU A 312 -2.57 18.25 10.22
CA LEU A 312 -1.55 18.34 9.19
C LEU A 312 -0.31 17.60 9.69
N ASP A 313 0.16 16.62 8.93
CA ASP A 313 1.36 15.83 9.20
C ASP A 313 2.35 16.02 8.06
N LEU A 314 3.46 16.71 8.32
CA LEU A 314 4.54 16.92 7.36
C LEU A 314 5.67 15.96 7.74
N HIS A 315 6.12 15.14 6.80
CA HIS A 315 7.18 14.16 7.00
C HIS A 315 8.31 14.39 5.99
N SER A 316 9.55 14.57 6.43
CA SER A 316 10.69 14.79 5.51
C SER A 316 10.43 15.90 4.48
N CYS A 317 9.66 16.93 4.85
CA CYS A 317 9.45 18.14 4.05
C CYS A 317 10.55 19.17 4.31
N PHE A 318 10.74 20.10 3.37
CA PHE A 318 11.71 21.19 3.48
C PHE A 318 13.16 20.72 3.63
N LEU A 319 13.52 19.66 2.91
CA LEU A 319 14.89 19.13 2.87
C LEU A 319 15.74 19.79 1.78
N ASP A 320 15.23 20.83 1.14
CA ASP A 320 15.90 21.67 0.16
C ASP A 320 16.92 22.65 0.79
N GLU A 321 17.74 23.31 -0.05
CA GLU A 321 18.83 24.19 0.38
C GLU A 321 18.37 25.57 0.89
N TYR A 322 17.07 25.85 0.91
CA TYR A 322 16.48 27.12 1.37
C TYR A 322 16.83 27.47 2.82
N GLU A 323 16.83 28.77 3.12
CA GLU A 323 17.04 29.26 4.47
C GLU A 323 15.86 28.90 5.39
N LEU A 324 16.11 28.83 6.69
CA LEU A 324 15.06 28.51 7.68
C LEU A 324 13.89 29.50 7.61
N TYR A 325 14.14 30.75 7.23
CA TYR A 325 13.10 31.76 7.10
C TYR A 325 12.09 31.40 6.00
N ASP A 326 12.57 31.02 4.81
CA ASP A 326 11.72 30.65 3.67
C ASP A 326 10.90 29.38 4.00
N LYS A 327 11.52 28.43 4.70
CA LYS A 327 10.85 27.22 5.22
C LYS A 327 9.72 27.56 6.20
N LEU A 328 9.94 28.54 7.08
CA LEU A 328 8.93 29.04 8.01
C LEU A 328 7.82 29.83 7.30
N GLU A 329 8.15 30.53 6.22
CA GLU A 329 7.18 31.23 5.38
C GLU A 329 6.27 30.23 4.64
N ALA A 330 6.86 29.21 4.01
CA ALA A 330 6.15 28.09 3.39
C ALA A 330 5.24 27.34 4.37
N LEU A 331 5.75 26.97 5.56
CA LEU A 331 4.93 26.41 6.63
C LEU A 331 3.80 27.38 7.02
N GLY A 332 4.09 28.68 7.00
CA GLY A 332 3.15 29.74 7.28
C GLY A 332 1.98 29.81 6.30
N SER A 333 2.22 29.56 5.01
CA SER A 333 1.18 29.46 3.98
C SER A 333 0.18 28.35 4.31
N PHE A 334 0.66 27.16 4.69
CA PHE A 334 -0.20 26.05 5.15
C PHE A 334 -1.05 26.41 6.36
N LEU A 335 -0.44 27.05 7.37
CA LEU A 335 -1.13 27.46 8.58
C LEU A 335 -2.17 28.57 8.32
N GLN A 336 -1.91 29.48 7.40
CA GLN A 336 -2.88 30.51 7.02
C GLN A 336 -4.05 29.93 6.23
N SER A 337 -3.77 28.92 5.40
CA SER A 337 -4.77 28.23 4.60
C SER A 337 -5.61 27.20 5.37
N ALA A 338 -5.27 26.91 6.62
CA ALA A 338 -5.94 25.90 7.45
C ALA A 338 -6.57 26.52 8.72
N PRO A 339 -7.64 27.31 8.61
CA PRO A 339 -8.19 28.07 9.75
C PRO A 339 -8.74 27.18 10.89
N CYS A 340 -9.06 25.92 10.59
CA CYS A 340 -9.60 24.96 11.56
C CYS A 340 -8.56 23.99 12.14
N LEU A 341 -7.27 24.18 11.83
CA LEU A 341 -6.22 23.25 12.23
C LEU A 341 -6.12 23.13 13.75
N GLU A 342 -6.09 21.89 14.26
CA GLU A 342 -6.00 21.57 15.70
C GLU A 342 -4.67 20.92 16.06
N LYS A 343 -4.11 20.11 15.16
CA LYS A 343 -2.85 19.37 15.34
C LYS A 343 -1.93 19.57 14.15
N LEU A 344 -0.70 20.00 14.41
CA LEU A 344 0.41 20.00 13.46
C LEU A 344 1.43 18.95 13.91
N ILE A 345 1.90 18.11 12.98
CA ILE A 345 2.97 17.15 13.21
C ILE A 345 4.09 17.46 12.20
N LEU A 346 5.31 17.61 12.69
CA LEU A 346 6.52 17.81 11.90
C LEU A 346 7.45 16.63 12.17
N GLN A 347 7.59 15.71 11.22
CA GLN A 347 8.45 14.53 11.32
C GLN A 347 9.66 14.70 10.42
N TYR A 348 10.85 14.79 11.00
CA TYR A 348 12.10 14.87 10.22
C TYR A 348 12.12 16.00 9.17
N CYS A 349 11.42 17.12 9.43
CA CYS A 349 11.34 18.26 8.50
C CYS A 349 12.46 19.28 8.75
N MET A 350 12.85 20.06 7.75
CA MET A 350 13.76 21.23 7.87
C MET A 350 15.21 20.94 8.30
N PHE A 351 15.52 19.68 8.63
CA PHE A 351 16.83 19.23 9.12
C PHE A 351 17.51 18.37 8.06
N TYR A 352 18.57 18.88 7.44
CA TYR A 352 19.35 18.17 6.42
C TYR A 352 20.19 17.09 7.12
N SER A 353 20.03 15.81 6.78
CA SER A 353 20.86 14.74 7.37
C SER A 353 21.46 13.81 6.32
N PHE A 354 22.45 14.28 5.57
CA PHE A 354 23.34 13.39 4.79
C PHE A 354 24.78 13.92 4.69
N SER A 355 25.32 14.50 5.77
CA SER A 355 26.76 14.80 5.80
C SER A 355 27.40 14.34 7.10
N ASP A 356 28.25 13.33 7.01
CA ASP A 356 29.29 12.95 7.98
C ASP A 356 30.34 14.08 8.20
N SER A 357 30.15 15.26 7.64
CA SER A 357 30.96 16.42 7.98
C SER A 357 30.46 16.99 9.30
N GLU A 358 31.29 16.86 10.33
CA GLU A 358 31.26 17.70 11.52
C GLU A 358 31.03 19.16 11.08
N TRP A 359 29.83 19.67 11.34
CA TRP A 359 29.58 21.09 11.19
C TRP A 359 30.31 21.79 12.34
N GLU A 360 31.55 22.22 12.11
CA GLU A 360 32.12 23.32 12.88
C GLU A 360 31.23 24.54 12.64
N ILE A 361 30.35 24.81 13.59
CA ILE A 361 29.46 25.97 13.60
C ILE A 361 30.34 27.22 13.78
N GLU A 362 30.84 27.79 12.70
CA GLU A 362 31.05 29.23 12.68
C GLU A 362 29.68 29.86 12.91
N ARG A 363 29.53 30.54 14.05
CA ARG A 363 28.37 31.38 14.39
C ARG A 363 28.23 32.49 13.34
N LYS A 364 27.70 32.17 12.16
CA LYS A 364 27.09 33.18 11.31
C LYS A 364 25.93 33.73 12.12
N SER A 365 26.01 35.01 12.45
CA SER A 365 24.96 35.73 13.16
C SER A 365 23.66 35.61 12.38
N ILE A 366 22.70 34.86 12.90
CA ILE A 366 21.38 34.68 12.27
C ILE A 366 20.55 35.92 12.59
N THR A 367 20.45 36.82 11.61
CA THR A 367 19.55 37.97 11.65
C THR A 367 18.19 37.55 11.10
N LEU A 368 17.21 37.32 11.98
CA LEU A 368 15.80 37.28 11.59
C LEU A 368 15.41 38.68 11.12
N HIS A 369 15.36 38.90 9.80
CA HIS A 369 14.89 40.16 9.24
C HIS A 369 13.45 40.40 9.71
N ARG A 370 13.29 41.43 10.54
CA ARG A 370 12.01 41.94 11.00
C ARG A 370 11.39 42.76 9.88
N GLN A 371 10.49 42.20 9.07
CA GLN A 371 9.42 42.95 8.38
C GLN A 371 8.51 42.06 7.52
N TYR A 372 7.31 41.81 8.04
CA TYR A 372 5.97 41.84 7.40
C TYR A 372 5.06 40.87 8.15
N GLY A 373 4.14 41.45 8.92
CA GLY A 373 3.23 40.70 9.78
C GLY A 373 2.14 40.01 8.99
N LYS A 374 2.36 38.76 8.58
CA LYS A 374 1.26 37.81 8.46
C LYS A 374 1.19 37.04 9.77
N THR A 375 0.28 37.45 10.66
CA THR A 375 -0.10 36.64 11.83
C THR A 375 -0.64 35.30 11.33
N PHE A 376 -0.11 34.17 11.81
CA PHE A 376 -0.69 32.87 11.51
C PHE A 376 -2.15 32.85 12.02
N GLN A 377 -3.13 32.63 11.15
CA GLN A 377 -4.56 32.63 11.49
C GLN A 377 -5.04 31.26 12.00
N CYS A 378 -4.26 30.60 12.84
CA CYS A 378 -4.55 29.27 13.37
C CYS A 378 -5.01 29.33 14.84
N GLN A 379 -6.16 29.95 15.11
CA GLN A 379 -6.68 30.13 16.48
C GLN A 379 -7.10 28.81 17.15
N LYS A 380 -7.34 27.75 16.39
CA LYS A 380 -7.77 26.45 16.92
C LYS A 380 -6.61 25.48 17.16
N LEU A 381 -5.38 25.88 16.86
CA LEU A 381 -4.21 25.01 16.95
C LEU A 381 -3.87 24.75 18.42
N LYS A 382 -4.01 23.50 18.85
CA LYS A 382 -3.81 23.07 20.25
C LYS A 382 -2.47 22.38 20.45
N LEU A 383 -1.98 21.68 19.43
CA LEU A 383 -0.84 20.79 19.54
C LEU A 383 0.07 20.91 18.32
N ILE A 384 1.35 21.14 18.58
CA ILE A 384 2.44 21.00 17.61
C ILE A 384 3.33 19.86 18.12
N GLU A 385 3.44 18.79 17.35
CA GLU A 385 4.30 17.65 17.65
C GLU A 385 5.51 17.67 16.72
N VAL A 386 6.71 17.82 17.26
CA VAL A 386 7.95 17.79 16.49
C VAL A 386 8.68 16.48 16.79
N ILE A 387 8.82 15.64 15.78
CA ILE A 387 9.49 14.35 15.81
C ILE A 387 10.83 14.50 15.09
N TYR A 388 11.93 14.19 15.79
CA TYR A 388 13.29 14.43 15.32
C TYR A 388 14.25 13.31 15.76
N ASP A 389 15.39 13.18 15.09
CA ASP A 389 16.41 12.15 15.37
C ASP A 389 17.76 12.68 15.89
N HIS A 390 18.11 13.95 15.66
CA HIS A 390 19.39 14.54 16.10
C HIS A 390 19.23 15.72 17.09
N ASP A 391 19.99 15.69 18.19
CA ASP A 391 19.91 16.68 19.28
C ASP A 391 20.75 17.95 19.04
N HIS A 392 21.51 18.03 17.95
CA HIS A 392 22.52 19.08 17.75
C HIS A 392 22.13 20.13 16.71
N ASP A 393 20.88 20.12 16.26
CA ASP A 393 20.43 21.10 15.29
C ASP A 393 19.99 22.40 15.98
N HIS A 394 20.83 23.44 15.90
CA HIS A 394 20.49 24.80 16.33
C HIS A 394 19.20 25.31 15.66
N ARG A 395 18.87 24.82 14.45
CA ARG A 395 17.63 25.14 13.73
C ARG A 395 16.40 24.62 14.46
N LEU A 396 16.50 23.55 15.26
CA LEU A 396 15.38 23.06 16.08
C LEU A 396 15.02 24.07 17.17
N ILE A 397 16.01 24.67 17.83
CA ILE A 397 15.78 25.70 18.85
C ILE A 397 15.15 26.95 18.23
N GLU A 398 15.63 27.36 17.05
CA GLU A 398 15.10 28.51 16.32
C GLU A 398 13.67 28.27 15.80
N LEU A 399 13.38 27.06 15.30
CA LEU A 399 12.04 26.62 14.94
C LEU A 399 11.10 26.70 16.15
N LEU A 400 11.51 26.14 17.30
CA LEU A 400 10.69 26.18 18.52
C LEU A 400 10.46 27.61 19.00
N TRP A 401 11.47 28.48 18.95
CA TRP A 401 11.34 29.86 19.38
C TRP A 401 10.45 30.67 18.45
N SER A 402 10.57 30.47 17.14
CA SER A 402 9.73 31.12 16.14
C SER A 402 8.27 30.65 16.22
N LEU A 403 8.02 29.35 16.37
CA LEU A 403 6.69 28.79 16.60
C LEU A 403 6.08 29.31 17.90
N GLY A 404 6.82 29.27 19.02
CA GLY A 404 6.32 29.75 20.32
C GLY A 404 5.98 31.24 20.34
N ARG A 405 6.75 32.09 19.63
CA ARG A 405 6.41 33.52 19.50
C ARG A 405 5.18 33.77 18.64
N ARG A 406 5.00 32.99 17.56
CA ARG A 406 3.96 33.23 16.57
C ARG A 406 2.66 32.47 16.86
N LEU A 407 2.70 31.42 17.69
CA LEU A 407 1.57 30.54 18.06
C LEU A 407 1.55 30.30 19.59
N PRO A 408 1.32 31.35 20.40
CA PRO A 408 1.47 31.27 21.86
C PRO A 408 0.45 30.36 22.55
N GLU A 409 -0.69 30.06 21.91
CA GLU A 409 -1.76 29.23 22.48
C GLU A 409 -1.58 27.72 22.23
N ALA A 410 -0.64 27.34 21.36
CA ALA A 410 -0.40 25.95 21.00
C ALA A 410 0.61 25.27 21.95
N SER A 411 0.30 24.07 22.41
CA SER A 411 1.26 23.24 23.16
C SER A 411 2.27 22.60 22.20
N ILE A 412 3.56 22.70 22.50
CA ILE A 412 4.63 22.08 21.70
C ILE A 412 5.12 20.82 22.42
N LYS A 413 5.02 19.66 21.75
CA LYS A 413 5.56 18.38 22.20
C LYS A 413 6.75 17.99 21.34
N LEU A 414 7.84 17.66 21.99
CA LEU A 414 9.05 17.14 21.36
C LEU A 414 9.12 15.62 21.56
N LYS A 415 9.33 14.88 20.48
CA LYS A 415 9.53 13.43 20.53
C LYS A 415 10.81 13.07 19.79
N LYS A 416 11.85 12.75 20.55
CA LYS A 416 13.08 12.20 19.98
C LYS A 416 12.88 10.72 19.66
N ILE A 417 13.16 10.32 18.42
CA ILE A 417 13.20 8.91 18.02
C ILE A 417 14.67 8.52 17.84
N LYS A 418 15.13 7.52 18.58
CA LYS A 418 16.44 6.91 18.33
C LYS A 418 16.33 6.08 17.06
N ARG A 419 17.03 6.45 15.98
CA ARG A 419 17.25 5.53 14.86
C ARG A 419 17.94 4.28 15.44
N PHE A 420 17.29 3.12 15.32
CA PHE A 420 18.02 1.87 15.38
C PHE A 420 18.80 1.81 14.07
N LEU A 421 20.13 1.87 14.17
CA LEU A 421 21.01 1.50 13.06
C LEU A 421 20.67 0.04 12.70
N THR A 422 20.07 -0.17 11.53
CA THR A 422 19.92 -1.50 10.92
C THR A 422 20.49 -1.48 9.53
#